data_AF-A0A517TK64-F1
#
_entry.id   AF-A0A517TK64-F1
#
_cell.length_a   1.000
_cell.length_b   1.000
_cell.length_c   1.000
_cell.angle_alpha   90.00
_cell.angle_beta   90.00
_cell.angle_gamma   90.00
#
_symmetry.space_group_name_H-M   'P 1'
#
loop_
_entity.id
_entity.type
_entity.pdbx_description
1 polymer ?
#
loop_
_entity_poly.entity_id
_entity_poly.type
_entity_poly.pdbx_seq_one_letter_code
_entity_poly.pdbx_strand_id
1 'polypeptide(L)' 'MPRLFHTPPKYRRHKSTQQAIVEFGGKRIYLGPYGSAKSHERYQQASRSTRLSHDIDR' A
#
# COMPACT_ATOMS: atom_id res chain seq x y z
N MET A 1 -21.87 5.37 0.51
CA MET A 1 -21.12 4.67 1.58
C MET A 1 -19.81 5.40 1.81
N PRO A 2 -19.53 5.92 3.02
CA PRO A 2 -18.22 6.47 3.33
C PRO A 2 -17.17 5.37 3.14
N ARG A 3 -16.14 5.64 2.34
CA ARG A 3 -15.07 4.66 2.11
C ARG A 3 -14.34 4.49 3.44
N LEU A 4 -14.31 3.28 4.01
CA LEU A 4 -13.49 3.02 5.19
C LEU A 4 -12.03 3.29 4.84
N PHE A 5 -11.52 4.45 5.24
CA PHE A 5 -10.12 4.82 5.10
C PHE A 5 -9.21 4.03 6.06
N HIS A 6 -9.80 3.19 6.93
CA HIS A 6 -9.12 2.40 7.95
C HIS A 6 -8.60 1.05 7.44
N THR A 7 -8.93 0.63 6.21
CA THR A 7 -8.42 -0.64 5.70
C THR A 7 -6.97 -0.51 5.24
N PRO A 8 -6.08 -1.44 5.62
CA PRO A 8 -4.72 -1.44 5.11
C PRO A 8 -4.75 -1.49 3.57
N PRO A 9 -3.87 -0.73 2.91
CA PRO A 9 -3.92 -0.61 1.46
C PRO A 9 -3.58 -1.94 0.80
N LYS A 10 -4.32 -2.31 -0.25
CA LYS A 10 -4.25 -3.66 -0.80
C LYS A 10 -2.95 -3.90 -1.57
N TYR A 11 -2.17 -4.90 -1.13
CA TYR A 11 -1.03 -5.43 -1.89
C TYR A 11 -1.53 -6.26 -3.08
N ARG A 12 -1.13 -5.89 -4.31
CA ARG A 12 -1.56 -6.55 -5.55
C ARG A 12 -0.40 -6.79 -6.50
N ARG A 13 -0.52 -7.80 -7.35
CA ARG A 13 0.40 -8.02 -8.47
C ARG A 13 -0.08 -7.25 -9.70
N HIS A 14 0.78 -6.42 -10.27
CA HIS A 14 0.61 -5.88 -11.60
C HIS A 14 0.97 -6.95 -12.63
N LYS A 15 -0.02 -7.40 -13.43
CA LYS A 15 0.15 -8.55 -14.33
C LYS A 15 1.17 -8.31 -15.45
N SER A 16 1.18 -7.10 -16.01
CA SER A 16 2.05 -6.76 -17.15
C SER A 16 3.53 -6.67 -16.73
N THR A 17 3.85 -5.98 -15.64
CA THR A 17 5.25 -5.79 -15.21
C THR A 17 5.70 -6.78 -14.14
N GLN A 18 4.82 -7.67 -13.69
CA GLN A 18 5.03 -8.59 -12.57
C GLN A 18 5.47 -7.91 -11.25
N GLN A 19 5.23 -6.61 -11.12
CA GLN A 19 5.58 -5.85 -9.93
C GLN A 19 4.46 -5.87 -8.89
N ALA A 20 4.82 -5.81 -7.61
CA ALA A 20 3.95 -5.47 -6.52
C ALA A 20 3.52 -4.01 -6.60
N ILE A 21 2.22 -3.79 -6.49
CA ILE A 21 1.60 -2.47 -6.44
C ILE A 21 0.71 -2.37 -5.22
N VAL A 22 0.64 -1.16 -4.68
CA VAL A 22 -0.29 -0.79 -3.61
C VAL A 22 -1.02 0.46 -4.04
N GLU A 23 -2.32 0.49 -3.80
CA GLU A 23 -3.16 1.64 -4.09
C GLU A 23 -3.48 2.37 -2.79
N PHE A 24 -3.09 3.64 -2.71
CA PHE A 24 -3.28 4.50 -1.55
C PHE A 24 -3.82 5.85 -1.99
N GLY A 25 -4.98 6.26 -1.47
CA GLY A 25 -5.59 7.56 -1.78
C GLY A 25 -5.79 7.84 -3.27
N GLY A 26 -6.05 6.80 -4.08
CA GLY A 26 -6.18 6.90 -5.54
C GLY A 26 -4.85 6.93 -6.32
N LYS A 27 -3.70 6.81 -5.65
CA LYS A 27 -2.37 6.71 -6.27
C LYS A 27 -1.86 5.28 -6.22
N ARG A 28 -1.17 4.84 -7.29
CA ARG A 28 -0.56 3.51 -7.39
C ARG A 28 0.95 3.63 -7.14
N ILE A 29 1.45 2.89 -6.16
CA ILE A 29 2.86 2.85 -5.79
C ILE A 29 3.43 1.50 -6.18
N TYR A 30 4.54 1.49 -6.92
CA TYR A 30 5.25 0.28 -7.31
C TYR A 30 6.31 -0.07 -6.26
N LEU A 31 6.22 -1.28 -5.72
CA LEU A 31 7.11 -1.76 -4.66
C LEU A 31 8.28 -2.60 -5.19
N GLY A 32 8.28 -2.97 -6.47
CA GLY A 32 9.27 -3.86 -7.10
C GLY A 32 8.68 -5.23 -7.42
N PRO A 33 9.49 -6.27 -7.66
CA PRO A 33 8.98 -7.59 -8.06
C PRO A 33 8.00 -8.18 -7.04
N TYR A 34 6.86 -8.69 -7.52
CA TYR A 34 5.83 -9.27 -6.66
C TYR A 34 6.36 -10.51 -5.92
N GLY A 35 6.07 -10.62 -4.63
CA GLY A 35 6.52 -11.72 -3.79
C GLY A 35 7.98 -11.63 -3.31
N SER A 36 8.73 -10.60 -3.72
CA SER A 36 10.10 -10.39 -3.21
C SER A 36 10.10 -9.83 -1.78
N ALA A 37 11.15 -10.14 -1.01
CA ALA A 37 11.36 -9.57 0.33
C ALA A 37 11.40 -8.03 0.29
N LYS A 38 12.08 -7.46 -0.71
CA LYS A 38 12.14 -6.01 -0.95
C LYS A 38 10.76 -5.38 -1.16
N SER A 39 9.85 -6.06 -1.85
CA SER A 39 8.48 -5.57 -2.02
C SER A 39 7.67 -5.63 -0.73
N HIS A 40 7.91 -6.63 0.13
CA HIS A 40 7.28 -6.74 1.45
C HIS A 40 7.78 -5.67 2.43
N GLU A 41 9.09 -5.41 2.47
CA GLU A 41 9.66 -4.32 3.29
C GLU A 41 9.07 -2.97 2.90
N ARG A 42 9.02 -2.66 1.61
CA ARG A 42 8.42 -1.40 1.13
C ARG A 42 6.93 -1.32 1.43
N TYR A 43 6.21 -2.45 1.37
CA TYR A 43 4.80 -2.50 1.79
C TYR A 43 4.65 -2.19 3.28
N GLN A 44 5.48 -2.81 4.13
CA GLN A 44 5.48 -2.54 5.56
C GLN A 44 5.82 -1.08 5.85
N GLN A 45 6.83 -0.52 5.20
CA GLN A 45 7.19 0.91 5.28
C GLN A 45 5.99 1.80 4.93
N ALA A 46 5.33 1.53 3.80
CA ALA A 46 4.18 2.31 3.33
C ALA A 46 2.97 2.20 4.28
N SER A 47 2.72 1.01 4.82
CA SER A 47 1.62 0.79 5.78
C SER A 47 1.83 1.51 7.11
N ARG A 48 3.08 1.68 7.57
CA ARG A 48 3.40 2.44 8.79
C ARG A 48 3.06 3.93 8.64
N SER A 49 3.36 4.52 7.49
CA SER A 49 3.02 5.92 7.20
C SER A 49 1.52 6.18 7.24
N THR A 50 0.70 5.23 6.76
CA THR A 50 -0.76 5.33 6.78
C THR A 50 -1.33 5.38 8.21
N ARG A 51 -0.70 4.69 9.16
CA ARG A 51 -1.16 4.67 10.56
C ARG A 51 -0.97 6.02 11.25
N LEU A 52 0.11 6.75 10.92
CA LEU A 52 0.49 7.99 11.59
C LEU A 52 -0.35 9.22 11.18
N SER A 53 -0.97 9.22 10.00
CA SER A 53 -1.79 10.34 9.53
C SER A 53 -3.25 10.27 9.97
N HIS A 54 -3.68 9.16 10.58
CA HIS A 54 -5.07 8.95 11.00
C HIS A 54 -5.35 9.30 12.47
N ASP A 55 -4.31 9.55 13.27
CA ASP A 55 -4.41 9.88 14.69
C ASP A 55 -4.49 11.40 14.97
N ILE A 56 -4.46 12.27 13.96
CA ILE A 56 -4.50 13.74 14.11
C ILE A 56 -5.95 14.30 14.07
N ASP A 57 -6.94 13.51 13.67
CA ASP A 57 -8.36 13.90 13.53
C ASP A 57 -9.26 13.23 14.60
N ARG A 58 -8.77 13.05 15.84
CA ARG A 58 -9.57 12.58 16.98
C ARG A 58 -9.79 13.67 18.03
#